data_AF-A0A2E4PP08-F1
#
_entry.id   AF-A0A2E4PP08-F1
#
_cell.length_a   1.000
_cell.length_b   1.000
_cell.length_c   1.000
_cell.angle_alpha   90.00
_cell.angle_beta   90.00
_cell.angle_gamma   90.00
#
_symmetry.space_group_name_H-M   'P 1'
#
loop_
_entity.id
_entity.type
_entity.pdbx_description
1 polymer ?
#
loop_
_entity_poly.entity_id
_entity_poly.type
_entity_poly.pdbx_seq_one_letter_code
_entity_poly.pdbx_strand_id
1 'polypeptide(L)'
;MSIIKHKIFKIKVSDDGKFTISKTVENTIDTFLSEPNNIYVNHSVTTLTEDIEEYDNLKTICKYILISIIYKDLNSTSFNLKGVSKKIKVTVQREIESGSAIEEPNILTELDKEIIELESKSEKEKESSNNI
;
A
#
# COMPACT_ATOMS: atom_id res chain seq x y z
N MET A 1 6.08 -5.70 23.31
CA MET A 1 6.57 -4.68 22.34
C MET A 1 5.83 -4.94 21.03
N SER A 2 5.10 -3.97 20.47
CA SER A 2 4.43 -4.16 19.18
C SER A 2 5.46 -4.28 18.07
N ILE A 3 5.33 -5.29 17.21
CA ILE A 3 6.29 -5.58 16.16
C ILE A 3 5.70 -5.01 14.86
N ILE A 4 6.43 -4.08 14.22
CA ILE A 4 6.12 -3.65 12.86
C ILE A 4 6.41 -4.82 11.92
N LYS A 5 5.45 -5.16 11.06
CA LYS A 5 5.51 -6.29 10.12
C LYS A 5 5.13 -5.82 8.72
N HIS A 6 5.52 -6.64 7.75
CA HIS A 6 5.25 -6.41 6.33
C HIS A 6 4.42 -7.58 5.78
N LYS A 7 3.37 -7.26 5.03
CA LYS A 7 2.59 -8.23 4.27
C LYS A 7 2.66 -7.86 2.79
N ILE A 8 3.16 -8.77 1.96
CA ILE A 8 3.32 -8.55 0.52
C ILE A 8 2.28 -9.37 -0.23
N PHE A 9 1.57 -8.72 -1.15
CA PHE A 9 0.65 -9.35 -2.10
C PHE A 9 1.23 -9.21 -3.52
N LYS A 10 1.40 -10.33 -4.23
CA LYS A 10 1.81 -10.36 -5.65
C LYS A 10 0.60 -10.74 -6.50
N ILE A 11 0.16 -9.82 -7.36
CA ILE A 11 -1.06 -9.93 -8.15
C ILE A 11 -0.66 -10.01 -9.62
N LYS A 12 -1.01 -11.09 -10.31
CA LYS A 12 -0.79 -11.21 -11.76
C LYS A 12 -1.77 -10.28 -12.50
N VAL A 13 -1.25 -9.50 -13.43
CA VAL A 13 -2.05 -8.65 -14.33
C VAL A 13 -2.25 -9.42 -15.63
N SER A 14 -3.49 -9.49 -16.11
CA SER A 14 -3.84 -10.14 -17.37
C SER A 14 -3.31 -9.35 -18.58
N ASP A 15 -3.02 -10.06 -19.67
CA ASP A 15 -2.42 -9.50 -20.89
C ASP A 15 -3.39 -8.64 -21.72
N ASP A 16 -4.68 -8.62 -21.37
CA ASP A 16 -5.73 -7.85 -22.05
C ASP A 16 -5.71 -6.34 -21.76
N GLY A 17 -4.70 -5.87 -21.03
CA GLY A 17 -4.55 -4.46 -20.64
C GLY A 17 -5.62 -3.99 -19.65
N LYS A 18 -6.50 -4.87 -19.19
CA LYS A 18 -7.51 -4.58 -18.18
C LYS A 18 -7.01 -5.06 -16.83
N PHE A 19 -6.83 -4.12 -15.92
CA PHE A 19 -6.54 -4.43 -14.54
C PHE A 19 -7.77 -5.07 -13.89
N THR A 20 -7.80 -6.39 -13.88
CA THR A 20 -8.87 -7.17 -13.26
C THR A 20 -8.27 -7.92 -12.07
N ILE A 21 -8.39 -7.36 -10.87
CA ILE A 21 -8.06 -8.09 -9.64
C ILE A 21 -9.08 -9.23 -9.52
N SER A 22 -8.61 -10.46 -9.29
CA SER A 22 -9.54 -11.55 -9.01
C SER A 22 -10.22 -11.30 -7.66
N LYS A 23 -11.52 -11.60 -7.55
CA LYS A 23 -12.26 -11.49 -6.27
C LYS A 23 -11.56 -12.21 -5.12
N THR A 24 -10.83 -13.29 -5.41
CA THR A 24 -10.02 -14.00 -4.42
C THR A 24 -8.92 -13.13 -3.82
N VAL A 25 -8.20 -12.38 -4.66
CA VAL A 25 -7.14 -11.47 -4.21
C VAL A 25 -7.72 -10.31 -3.42
N GLU A 26 -8.80 -9.70 -3.92
CA GLU A 26 -9.54 -8.63 -3.23
C GLU A 26 -9.99 -9.08 -1.84
N ASN A 27 -10.71 -10.20 -1.75
CA ASN A 27 -11.14 -10.78 -0.47
C ASN A 27 -9.97 -11.08 0.48
N THR A 28 -8.81 -11.47 -0.04
CA THR A 28 -7.63 -11.76 0.79
C THR A 28 -7.05 -10.50 1.39
N ILE A 29 -6.99 -9.41 0.62
CA ILE A 29 -6.54 -8.10 1.09
C ILE A 29 -7.55 -7.56 2.11
N ASP A 30 -8.85 -7.60 1.80
CA ASP A 30 -9.90 -7.12 2.70
C ASP A 30 -9.93 -7.88 4.02
N THR A 31 -9.79 -9.21 3.97
CA THR A 31 -9.70 -10.03 5.18
C THR A 31 -8.49 -9.65 6.02
N PHE A 32 -7.36 -9.35 5.38
CA PHE A 32 -6.16 -8.94 6.09
C PHE A 32 -6.31 -7.55 6.75
N LEU A 33 -6.92 -6.59 6.04
CA LEU A 33 -7.16 -5.23 6.54
C LEU A 33 -8.26 -5.19 7.62
N SER A 34 -9.20 -6.12 7.57
CA SER A 34 -10.28 -6.23 8.56
C SER A 34 -9.85 -6.92 9.85
N GLU A 35 -8.63 -7.46 9.92
CA GLU A 35 -8.13 -8.10 11.14
C GLU A 35 -7.85 -7.03 12.21
N PRO A 36 -8.58 -7.04 13.34
CA PRO A 36 -8.55 -5.95 14.32
C PRO A 36 -7.20 -5.81 15.04
N ASN A 37 -6.35 -6.84 14.96
CA ASN A 37 -5.01 -6.82 15.53
C ASN A 37 -3.93 -6.33 14.55
N ASN A 38 -4.28 -6.09 13.29
CA ASN A 38 -3.39 -5.55 12.28
C ASN A 38 -3.70 -4.06 12.14
N ILE A 39 -2.93 -3.21 12.82
CA ILE A 39 -3.11 -1.77 12.68
C ILE A 39 -2.33 -1.33 11.44
N TYR A 40 -3.04 -0.85 10.43
CA TYR A 40 -2.45 -0.28 9.22
C TYR A 40 -1.50 0.88 9.58
N VAL A 41 -0.33 0.90 8.95
CA VAL A 41 0.66 1.99 9.12
C VAL A 41 0.90 2.68 7.79
N ASN A 42 1.23 1.90 6.76
CA ASN A 42 1.50 2.43 5.42
C ASN A 42 1.39 1.32 4.36
N HIS A 43 1.38 1.68 3.09
CA HIS A 43 1.56 0.74 1.99
C HIS A 43 2.42 1.32 0.86
N SER A 44 2.90 0.43 0.00
CA SER A 44 3.48 0.79 -1.29
C SER A 44 2.95 -0.13 -2.38
N VAL A 45 2.79 0.42 -3.58
CA VAL A 45 2.35 -0.32 -4.77
C VAL A 45 3.40 -0.18 -5.84
N THR A 46 3.80 -1.30 -6.46
CA THR A 46 4.82 -1.30 -7.51
C THR A 46 4.46 -2.32 -8.57
N THR A 47 4.73 -2.01 -9.84
CA THR A 47 4.59 -2.95 -10.94
C THR A 47 5.88 -3.72 -11.14
N LEU A 48 5.77 -5.03 -11.38
CA LEU A 48 6.89 -5.87 -11.80
C LEU A 48 6.61 -6.48 -13.16
N THR A 49 7.67 -6.68 -13.93
CA THR A 49 7.64 -7.46 -15.17
C THR A 49 8.65 -8.58 -15.03
N GLU A 50 8.20 -9.82 -15.18
CA GLU A 50 9.07 -11.00 -15.20
C GLU A 50 9.01 -11.60 -16.61
N ASP A 51 10.18 -11.74 -17.22
CA ASP A 51 10.33 -12.49 -18.47
C ASP A 51 10.29 -13.99 -18.12
N ILE A 52 9.26 -14.69 -18.55
CA ILE A 52 9.15 -16.14 -18.40
C ILE A 52 9.54 -16.78 -19.73
N GLU A 53 10.60 -17.58 -19.72
CA GLU A 53 10.93 -18.46 -20.83
C GLU A 53 10.07 -19.72 -20.71
N GLU A 54 9.02 -19.82 -21.52
CA GLU A 54 8.33 -21.10 -21.74
C GLU A 54 9.04 -21.87 -22.87
N TYR A 55 9.02 -23.21 -22.77
CA TYR A 55 9.59 -24.12 -23.75
C TYR A 55 9.16 -23.75 -25.19
N ASP A 56 10.07 -23.90 -26.17
CA ASP A 56 9.92 -23.55 -27.59
C ASP A 56 9.91 -22.04 -27.97
N ASN A 57 10.84 -21.25 -27.43
CA ASN A 57 11.18 -19.88 -27.89
C ASN A 57 10.07 -18.80 -27.75
N LEU A 58 8.98 -19.08 -27.02
CA LEU A 58 7.96 -18.08 -26.70
C LEU A 58 8.34 -17.36 -25.40
N LYS A 59 8.86 -16.13 -25.53
CA LYS A 59 9.03 -15.21 -24.40
C LYS A 59 7.68 -14.63 -24.02
N THR A 60 7.18 -14.98 -22.83
CA THR A 60 5.96 -14.40 -22.28
C THR A 60 6.33 -13.39 -21.20
N ILE A 61 5.99 -12.12 -21.41
CA ILE A 61 6.19 -11.06 -20.41
C ILE A 61 5.02 -11.11 -19.43
N CYS A 62 5.25 -11.59 -18.21
CA CYS A 62 4.24 -11.53 -17.16
C CYS A 62 4.34 -10.21 -16.39
N LYS A 63 3.22 -9.49 -16.32
CA LYS A 63 3.10 -8.27 -15.51
C LYS A 63 2.48 -8.60 -14.15
N TYR A 64 3.04 -8.03 -13.09
CA TYR A 64 2.53 -8.15 -11.73
C TYR A 64 2.38 -6.79 -11.07
N ILE A 65 1.48 -6.71 -10.10
CA ILE A 65 1.43 -5.64 -9.12
C ILE A 65 1.79 -6.22 -7.76
N LEU A 66 2.80 -5.62 -7.13
CA LEU A 66 3.16 -5.85 -5.74
C LEU A 66 2.50 -4.78 -4.88
N ILE A 67 1.79 -5.22 -3.85
CA ILE A 67 1.28 -4.37 -2.78
C ILE A 67 2.01 -4.79 -1.50
N SER A 68 2.79 -3.89 -0.93
CA SER A 68 3.41 -4.08 0.38
C SER A 68 2.62 -3.29 1.42
N ILE A 69 2.06 -3.96 2.42
CA ILE A 69 1.36 -3.33 3.54
C ILE A 69 2.24 -3.44 4.78
N ILE A 70 2.59 -2.29 5.35
CA ILE A 70 3.28 -2.16 6.63
C ILE A 70 2.21 -2.00 7.70
N TYR A 71 2.29 -2.84 8.74
CA TYR A 71 1.31 -2.87 9.81
C TYR A 71 1.96 -3.14 11.16
N LYS A 72 1.30 -2.69 12.21
CA LYS A 72 1.66 -2.96 13.60
C LYS A 72 0.86 -4.16 14.08
N ASP A 73 1.57 -5.23 14.45
CA ASP A 73 0.96 -6.45 14.98
C ASP A 73 0.74 -6.35 16.50
N LEU A 74 -0.52 -6.42 16.93
CA LEU A 74 -0.92 -6.36 18.33
C LEU A 74 -0.97 -7.73 19.02
N ASN A 75 -0.80 -8.85 18.31
CA ASN A 75 -0.97 -10.21 18.85
C ASN A 75 -0.10 -10.51 20.08
N SER A 76 1.10 -9.95 20.16
CA SER A 76 2.04 -10.14 21.28
C SER A 76 2.03 -8.98 22.29
N THR A 77 1.03 -8.11 22.22
CA THR A 77 0.93 -6.89 23.04
C THR A 77 -0.22 -6.97 24.04
N SER A 78 -0.20 -6.09 25.04
CA SER A 78 -1.31 -5.89 25.99
C SER A 78 -2.59 -5.39 25.31
N PHE A 79 -2.51 -4.93 24.06
CA PHE A 79 -3.64 -4.45 23.26
C PHE A 79 -4.21 -5.53 22.31
N ASN A 80 -3.83 -6.79 22.50
CA ASN A 80 -4.34 -7.90 21.69
C ASN A 80 -5.86 -8.06 21.86
N LEU A 81 -6.61 -7.99 20.75
CA LEU A 81 -8.06 -8.12 20.74
C LEU A 81 -8.55 -9.57 20.52
N LYS A 82 -7.67 -10.56 20.36
CA LYS A 82 -7.99 -12.00 20.27
C LYS A 82 -8.32 -12.55 21.66
N GLY A 83 -9.53 -12.27 22.11
CA GLY A 83 -10.05 -12.76 23.40
C GLY A 83 -11.03 -11.80 24.06
N VAL A 84 -11.08 -10.55 23.60
CA VAL A 84 -12.10 -9.60 24.09
C VAL A 84 -13.49 -9.96 23.58
N SER A 85 -14.49 -9.62 24.40
CA SER A 85 -15.89 -9.92 24.13
C SER A 85 -16.34 -9.35 22.78
N LYS A 86 -17.31 -10.02 22.15
CA LYS A 86 -17.88 -9.61 20.85
C LYS A 86 -18.36 -8.16 20.87
N LYS A 87 -18.91 -7.69 21.99
CA LYS A 87 -19.37 -6.31 22.17
C LYS A 87 -18.22 -5.30 22.04
N ILE A 88 -17.07 -5.57 22.69
CA ILE A 88 -15.89 -4.70 22.63
C ILE A 88 -15.30 -4.69 21.22
N LYS A 89 -15.23 -5.85 20.56
CA LYS A 89 -14.78 -5.95 19.16
C LYS A 89 -15.65 -5.12 18.22
N VAL A 90 -16.98 -5.20 18.37
CA VAL A 90 -17.94 -4.42 17.56
C VAL A 90 -17.82 -2.93 17.83
N THR A 91 -17.59 -2.51 19.07
CA THR A 91 -17.34 -1.11 19.40
C THR A 91 -16.04 -0.62 18.76
N VAL A 92 -14.94 -1.35 18.88
CA VAL A 92 -13.66 -0.97 18.25
C VAL A 92 -13.78 -0.93 16.72
N GLN A 93 -14.44 -1.91 16.12
CA GLN A 93 -14.69 -1.93 14.68
C GLN A 93 -15.52 -0.73 14.22
N ARG A 94 -16.59 -0.40 14.95
CA ARG A 94 -17.41 0.79 14.68
C ARG A 94 -16.59 2.07 14.80
N GLU A 95 -15.75 2.20 15.81
CA GLU A 95 -14.88 3.37 16.00
C GLU A 95 -13.79 3.47 14.92
N ILE A 96 -13.33 2.36 14.34
CA ILE A 96 -12.44 2.35 13.17
C ILE A 96 -13.21 2.83 11.92
N GLU A 97 -14.43 2.32 11.72
CA GLU A 97 -15.30 2.68 10.58
C GLU A 97 -15.85 4.12 10.66
N SER A 98 -16.10 4.61 11.87
CA SER A 98 -16.55 5.99 12.15
C SER A 98 -15.40 6.95 12.44
N GLY A 99 -14.18 6.43 12.57
CA GLY A 99 -12.98 7.21 12.81
C GLY A 99 -12.76 8.19 11.67
N SER A 100 -12.21 9.36 11.99
CA SER A 100 -11.77 10.31 10.99
C SER A 100 -10.87 9.60 9.99
N ALA A 101 -11.02 9.90 8.70
CA ALA A 101 -10.17 9.34 7.66
C ALA A 101 -8.70 9.47 8.10
N ILE A 102 -7.98 8.35 8.12
CA ILE A 102 -6.54 8.36 8.37
C ILE A 102 -5.96 9.03 7.12
N GLU A 103 -5.55 10.30 7.26
CA GLU A 103 -4.83 10.99 6.18
C GLU A 103 -3.61 10.15 5.81
N GLU A 104 -3.42 9.94 4.51
CA GLU A 104 -2.25 9.22 4.02
C GLU A 104 -0.99 9.90 4.57
N PRO A 105 -0.03 9.14 5.12
CA PRO A 105 1.19 9.72 5.63
C PRO A 105 1.94 10.38 4.46
N ASN A 106 2.15 11.69 4.54
CA ASN A 106 2.93 12.42 3.54
C ASN A 106 4.42 12.06 3.70
N ILE A 107 4.84 10.97 3.09
CA ILE A 107 6.21 10.46 3.12
C ILE A 107 6.90 10.95 1.85
N LEU A 108 7.69 12.01 2.00
CA LEU A 108 8.57 12.50 0.95
C LEU A 108 9.87 11.70 0.97
N THR A 109 10.12 10.93 -0.08
CA THR A 109 11.42 10.29 -0.31
C THR A 109 12.47 11.35 -0.70
N GLU A 110 13.76 11.00 -0.65
CA GLU A 110 14.83 11.92 -1.09
C GLU A 110 14.66 12.33 -2.56
N LEU A 111 14.12 11.45 -3.40
CA LEU A 111 13.79 11.76 -4.80
C LEU A 111 12.63 12.76 -4.90
N ASP A 112 11.59 12.61 -4.08
CA ASP A 112 10.46 13.56 -4.07
C ASP A 112 10.93 14.96 -3.65
N LYS A 113 11.86 15.03 -2.68
CA LYS A 113 12.48 16.30 -2.26
C LYS A 113 13.29 16.92 -3.40
N GLU A 114 14.04 16.10 -4.13
CA GLU A 114 14.87 16.56 -5.25
C GLU A 114 14.01 17.10 -6.41
N ILE A 115 12.88 16.45 -6.70
CA ILE A 115 11.90 16.90 -7.71
C ILE A 115 11.28 18.24 -7.30
N ILE A 116 10.82 18.37 -6.05
CA ILE A 116 10.25 19.63 -5.53
C ILE A 116 11.29 20.77 -5.58
N GLU A 117 12.56 20.48 -5.31
CA GLU A 117 13.64 21.47 -5.38
C GLU A 117 13.94 21.90 -6.82
N LEU A 118 13.81 21.00 -7.79
CA LEU A 118 13.95 21.31 -9.21
C LEU A 118 12.77 22.14 -9.73
N GLU A 119 11.53 21.79 -9.35
CA GLU A 119 10.33 22.52 -9.74
C GLU A 119 10.32 23.95 -9.18
N SER A 120 10.70 24.11 -7.90
CA SER A 120 10.80 25.43 -7.25
C SER A 120 11.93 26.32 -7.78
N LYS A 121 13.03 25.73 -8.31
CA LYS A 121 14.05 26.49 -9.05
C LYS A 121 13.53 26.96 -10.40
N SER A 122 12.75 26.12 -11.10
CA SER A 122 12.18 26.48 -12.41
C SER A 122 11.13 27.61 -12.34
N GLU A 123 10.38 27.71 -11.23
CA GLU A 123 9.42 28.79 -11.01
C GLU A 123 10.11 30.13 -10.72
N LYS A 124 11.20 30.13 -9.93
CA LYS A 124 12.02 31.33 -9.69
C LYS A 124 12.69 31.86 -10.95
N GLU A 125 13.13 30.97 -11.85
CA GLU A 125 13.70 31.37 -13.14
C GLU A 125 12.65 31.99 -14.07
N LYS A 126 11.41 31.49 -14.07
CA LYS A 126 10.28 32.08 -14.82
C LYS A 126 9.87 33.45 -14.29
N GLU A 127 9.84 33.66 -12.98
CA GLU A 127 9.56 35.00 -12.39
C GLU A 127 10.67 36.00 -12.70
N SER A 128 11.93 35.58 -12.73
CA SER A 128 13.06 36.46 -13.10
C SER A 128 13.10 36.81 -14.61
N SER A 129 12.48 35.99 -15.46
CA SER A 129 12.42 36.20 -16.91
C SER A 129 11.26 37.08 -17.36
N ASN A 130 10.23 37.27 -16.52
CA ASN A 130 9.07 38.12 -16.79
C ASN A 130 9.22 39.57 -16.29
N ASN A 131 10.39 39.93 -15.74
CA ASN A 131 10.70 41.28 -15.24
C ASN A 131 11.73 42.04 -16.11
N ILE A 132 11.80 41.74 -17.41
CA ILE A 132 12.57 42.51 -18.42
C ILE A 132 11.61 43.12 -19.43
#